data_AF-A0A176S3F3-F1
#
_entry.id   AF-A0A176S3F3-F1
#
_cell.length_a   1.000
_cell.length_b   1.000
_cell.length_c   1.000
_cell.angle_alpha   90.00
_cell.angle_beta   90.00
_cell.angle_gamma   90.00
#
_symmetry.space_group_name_H-M   'P 1'
#
loop_
_entity.id
_entity.type
_entity.pdbx_description
1 polymer ?
#
loop_
_entity_poly.entity_id
_entity_poly.type
_entity_poly.pdbx_seq_one_letter_code
_entity_poly.pdbx_strand_id
1 'polypeptide(L)' 'MLDIGLGEQSLDPVLQTLTIRAEDQQVDMVWRGALAYPGVDWLPEMKQMHVHIE' A
#
# COMPACT_ATOMS: atom_id res chain seq x y z
N MET A 1 -13.55 -6.99 -5.88
CA MET A 1 -12.55 -5.92 -5.68
C MET A 1 -13.19 -4.94 -4.72
N LEU A 2 -12.81 -5.01 -3.44
CA LEU A 2 -13.41 -4.15 -2.42
C LEU A 2 -12.38 -3.09 -2.07
N ASP A 3 -12.61 -1.91 -2.63
CA ASP A 3 -11.99 -0.67 -2.22
C ASP A 3 -13.01 0.09 -1.36
N ILE A 4 -12.56 0.61 -0.23
CA ILE A 4 -13.39 1.42 0.67
C ILE A 4 -12.68 2.76 0.94
N GLY A 5 -12.11 3.34 -0.12
CA GLY A 5 -11.44 4.64 -0.10
C GLY A 5 -11.52 5.37 -1.45
N LEU A 6 -10.41 5.41 -2.19
CA LEU A 6 -10.13 6.42 -3.23
C LEU A 6 -10.19 5.91 -4.68
N GLY A 7 -10.47 4.63 -4.91
CA GLY A 7 -10.36 4.01 -6.23
C GLY A 7 -8.99 3.34 -6.44
N GLU A 8 -8.74 2.93 -7.68
CA GLU A 8 -7.45 2.42 -8.11
C GLU A 8 -6.35 3.46 -7.86
N GLN A 9 -5.28 3.04 -7.19
CA GLN A 9 -4.16 3.91 -6.84
C GLN A 9 -2.86 3.28 -7.29
N SER A 10 -1.95 4.13 -7.78
CA SER A 10 -0.58 3.72 -8.06
C SER A 10 0.14 3.44 -6.73
N LEU A 11 0.86 2.32 -6.67
CA LEU A 11 1.65 1.95 -5.50
C LEU A 11 3.10 2.34 -5.73
N ASP A 12 3.71 3.03 -4.77
CA ASP A 12 5.13 3.33 -4.83
C ASP A 12 5.96 2.08 -4.48
N PRO A 13 7.00 1.73 -5.26
CA PRO A 13 7.85 0.60 -4.93
C PRO A 13 8.75 0.95 -3.74
N VAL A 14 8.66 0.15 -2.68
CA VAL A 14 9.47 0.28 -1.47
C VAL A 14 10.25 -1.00 -1.25
N LEU A 15 11.55 -0.87 -0.97
CA LEU A 15 12.39 -2.01 -0.58
C LEU A 15 11.93 -2.52 0.79
N GLN A 16 11.42 -3.74 0.82
CA GLN A 16 10.95 -4.38 2.05
C GLN A 16 12.08 -5.12 2.75
N THR A 17 12.81 -5.95 2.01
CA THR A 17 13.87 -6.81 2.57
C THR A 17 15.05 -6.89 1.61
N LEU A 18 16.25 -6.82 2.17
CA LEU A 18 17.52 -7.07 1.48
C LEU A 18 18.22 -8.23 2.19
N THR A 19 18.54 -9.28 1.45
CA THR A 19 19.34 -10.42 1.95
C THR A 19 20.64 -10.47 1.16
N ILE A 20 21.76 -10.53 1.87
CA ILE A 20 23.10 -10.65 1.26
C ILE A 20 23.68 -12.01 1.66
N ARG A 21 23.98 -12.84 0.66
CA ARG A 21 24.63 -14.14 0.82
C ARG A 21 26.04 -14.03 0.27
N ALA A 22 26.97 -13.62 1.14
CA ALA A 22 28.33 -13.28 0.75
C ALA A 22 29.13 -14.49 0.21
N GLU A 23 28.90 -15.68 0.78
CA GLU A 23 29.54 -16.92 0.34
C GLU A 23 29.14 -17.27 -1.11
N ASP A 24 27.88 -17.04 -1.46
CA ASP A 24 27.33 -17.28 -2.80
C ASP A 24 27.51 -16.09 -3.76
N GLN A 25 28.03 -14.95 -3.27
CA GLN A 25 28.05 -13.67 -3.97
C GLN A 25 26.67 -13.24 -4.51
N GLN A 26 25.61 -13.52 -3.74
CA GLN A 26 24.23 -13.24 -4.14
C GLN A 26 23.59 -12.16 -3.27
N VAL A 27 22.69 -11.41 -3.90
CA VAL A 27 21.85 -10.40 -3.24
C VAL A 27 20.41 -10.65 -3.67
N ASP A 28 19.54 -10.89 -2.68
CA ASP A 28 18.11 -11.04 -2.90
C ASP A 28 17.40 -9.78 -2.39
N MET A 29 16.51 -9.24 -3.22
CA MET A 29 15.76 -8.02 -2.91
C MET A 29 14.27 -8.31 -3.03
N VAL A 30 13.51 -7.97 -1.98
CA VAL A 30 12.06 -8.05 -1.96
C VAL A 30 11.51 -6.63 -1.96
N TRP A 31 10.73 -6.31 -2.98
CA TRP A 31 10.05 -5.03 -3.15
C TRP A 31 8.56 -5.20 -2.89
N ARG A 32 7.92 -4.17 -2.34
CA ARG A 32 6.46 -4.12 -2.18
C ARG A 32 5.92 -2.80 -2.70
N GLY A 33 4.70 -2.83 -3.23
CA GLY A 33 3.94 -1.61 -3.45
C GLY A 33 3.46 -1.06 -2.10
N ALA A 34 3.67 0.22 -1.84
CA ALA A 34 3.17 0.90 -0.66
C ALA A 34 2.29 2.08 -1.06
N LEU A 35 1.23 2.28 -0.28
CA LEU A 35 0.44 3.50 -0.27
C LEU A 35 0.83 4.29 0.98
N ALA A 36 1.20 5.54 0.79
CA ALA A 36 1.44 6.44 1.92
C ALA A 36 0.14 6.62 2.70
N TYR A 37 0.19 6.38 4.01
CA TYR A 37 -0.93 6.68 4.90
C TYR A 37 -0.78 8.11 5.42
N PRO A 38 -1.66 9.07 5.06
CA PRO A 38 -1.50 10.48 5.43
C PRO A 38 -1.73 10.80 6.92
N GLY A 39 -1.95 9.80 7.78
CA GLY A 39 -2.37 9.99 9.19
C GLY A 39 -3.87 9.79 9.37
N VAL A 40 -4.44 10.15 10.52
CA VAL A 40 -5.91 10.06 10.72
C VAL A 40 -6.64 11.28 10.16
N ASP A 41 -5.92 12.35 9.84
CA ASP A 41 -6.47 13.66 9.47
C ASP A 41 -7.21 13.63 8.12
N TRP A 42 -6.95 12.64 7.25
CA TRP A 42 -7.64 12.50 5.96
C TRP A 42 -9.00 11.77 6.08
N LEU A 43 -9.29 11.12 7.21
CA LEU A 43 -10.52 10.35 7.39
C LEU A 43 -11.81 11.17 7.15
N PRO A 44 -11.89 12.47 7.53
CA PRO A 44 -13.06 13.30 7.21
C PRO A 44 -13.30 13.53 5.71
N GLU A 45 -12.26 13.42 4.87
CA GLU A 45 -12.35 13.57 3.41
C GLU A 45 -12.84 12.30 2.71
N MET A 46 -12.93 11.18 3.43
CA MET A 46 -13.34 9.89 2.89
C MET A 46 -14.80 9.95 2.40
N LYS A 47 -15.04 9.51 1.15
CA LYS A 47 -16.37 9.49 0.55
C LYS A 47 -17.32 8.62 1.38
N GLN A 48 -18.37 9.23 1.90
CA GLN A 48 -19.40 8.52 2.66
C GLN A 48 -20.34 7.76 1.73
N MET A 49 -20.36 6.44 1.85
CA MET A 49 -21.33 5.60 1.13
C MET A 49 -22.71 5.73 1.80
N HIS A 50 -23.66 6.36 1.11
CA HIS A 50 -25.05 6.42 1.55
C HIS A 50 -25.77 5.16 1.06
N VAL A 51 -26.12 4.27 1.98
CA VAL A 51 -26.85 3.03 1.66
C VAL A 51 -28.34 3.27 1.90
N HIS A 52 -29.13 3.17 0.83
CA HIS A 52 -30.58 3.02 0.95
C HIS A 52 -30.89 1.52 1.07
N ILE A 53 -31.56 1.16 2.15
CA ILE A 53 -32.10 -0.19 2.36
C ILE A 53 -33.59 -0.11 2.00
N GLU A 54 -34.00 -0.81 0.95
CA GLU A 54 -35.40 -1.06 0.60
C GLU A 54 -35.90 -2.36 1.24
#